data_AF-A0A812MJN8-F1
#
_entry.id   AF-A0A812MJN8-F1
#
_cell.length_a   1.000
_cell.length_b   1.000
_cell.length_c   1.000
_cell.angle_alpha   90.00
_cell.angle_beta   90.00
_cell.angle_gamma   90.00
#
_symmetry.space_group_name_H-M   'P 1'
#
loop_
_entity.id
_entity.type
_entity.pdbx_description
1 polymer ?
#
loop_
_entity_poly.entity_id
_entity_poly.type
_entity_poly.pdbx_seq_one_letter_code
_entity_poly.pdbx_strand_id
1 'polypeptide(L)'
;MSGVSVTTRFLYSVLSGKVYAGKKKQQEPLHNLVSCFAKDIGNCFHQEIPVQSASWTEKIFLICLGLKRDLAALVKLGKLQRNYMRDTMSGKGAGICHLCRGGQENFSYHETDFNIMTEMRRDAPLPWTQQPSLLNSIPHSPSRKAAFFKLDLFHILLKGVFGDIAANAIVSCYDLKVFGNLSLEKFLKHVYDDASGYCRQNGLQLHMIALTTDLLGIKRASSYPTASWFKGADTSTLCTYLQAKLGTLANLEPEHQHYMGLIHKVVKSANEFMRTLLHSGNFLLDSERAAALLHGKKVLEYFKQLAT
;
A
#
# COMPACT_ATOMS: atom_id res chain seq x y z
N MET A 1 15.52 -8.31 13.47
CA MET A 1 15.73 -9.65 12.86
C MET A 1 15.04 -9.68 11.50
N SER A 2 15.80 -9.58 10.41
CA SER A 2 15.30 -9.78 9.06
C SER A 2 14.97 -11.27 8.89
N GLY A 3 13.69 -11.63 8.89
CA GLY A 3 13.24 -13.01 8.72
C GLY A 3 13.75 -13.60 7.41
N VAL A 4 14.44 -14.73 7.47
CA VAL A 4 14.84 -15.47 6.26
C VAL A 4 13.57 -15.99 5.60
N SER A 5 13.33 -15.60 4.35
CA SER A 5 12.10 -15.94 3.64
C SER A 5 11.89 -17.46 3.51
N VAL A 6 12.97 -18.25 3.51
CA VAL A 6 12.90 -19.72 3.38
C VAL A 6 12.43 -20.38 4.68
N THR A 7 12.65 -19.78 5.85
CA THR A 7 12.21 -20.35 7.14
C THR A 7 10.79 -19.93 7.54
N THR A 8 10.21 -18.97 6.82
CA THR A 8 8.91 -18.36 7.17
C THR A 8 7.89 -18.41 6.03
N ARG A 9 8.26 -18.93 4.85
CA ARG A 9 7.37 -19.05 3.69
C ARG A 9 7.32 -20.49 3.21
N PHE A 10 6.11 -21.01 3.11
CA PHE A 10 5.84 -22.32 2.54
C PHE A 10 5.23 -22.14 1.16
N LEU A 11 5.81 -22.81 0.17
CA LEU A 11 5.23 -22.86 -1.18
C LEU A 11 4.12 -23.91 -1.17
N TYR A 12 2.87 -23.46 -1.27
CA TYR A 12 1.73 -24.37 -1.38
C TYR A 12 1.57 -24.94 -2.80
N SER A 13 1.61 -24.09 -3.82
CA SER A 13 1.45 -24.50 -5.21
C SER A 13 1.95 -23.43 -6.19
N VAL A 14 2.08 -23.79 -7.47
CA VAL A 14 2.48 -22.91 -8.57
C VAL A 14 1.45 -23.03 -9.69
N LEU A 15 1.01 -21.89 -10.21
CA LEU A 15 0.14 -21.81 -11.39
C LEU A 15 0.86 -21.05 -12.49
N SER A 16 1.01 -21.66 -13.67
CA SER A 16 1.67 -20.98 -14.79
C SER A 16 0.84 -19.80 -15.28
N GLY A 17 1.52 -18.73 -15.73
CA GLY A 17 0.85 -17.55 -16.28
C GLY A 17 -0.08 -17.87 -17.46
N LYS A 18 0.26 -18.89 -18.27
CA LYS A 18 -0.57 -19.36 -19.40
C LYS A 18 -1.89 -19.98 -18.94
N VAL A 19 -1.86 -20.79 -17.88
CA VAL A 19 -3.07 -21.39 -17.29
C VAL A 19 -3.89 -20.33 -16.57
N TYR A 20 -3.21 -19.42 -15.85
CA TYR A 20 -3.84 -18.32 -15.13
C TYR A 20 -4.52 -17.29 -16.04
N ALA A 21 -3.88 -16.91 -17.15
CA ALA A 21 -4.37 -15.89 -18.08
C ALA A 21 -5.20 -16.46 -19.24
N GLY A 22 -5.49 -17.76 -19.23
CA GLY A 22 -6.20 -18.43 -20.31
C GLY A 22 -7.62 -17.88 -20.51
N LYS A 23 -7.85 -17.14 -21.60
CA LYS A 23 -9.14 -16.50 -21.92
C LYS A 23 -10.35 -17.46 -21.91
N LYS A 24 -10.13 -18.75 -22.24
CA LYS A 24 -11.21 -19.76 -22.36
C LYS A 24 -11.82 -20.18 -21.01
N LYS A 25 -11.06 -20.17 -19.91
CA LYS A 25 -11.50 -20.64 -18.59
C LYS A 25 -11.62 -19.53 -17.54
N GLN A 26 -11.43 -18.27 -17.95
CA GLN A 26 -11.40 -17.12 -17.04
C GLN A 26 -10.47 -17.39 -15.82
N GLN A 27 -10.84 -16.92 -14.62
CA GLN A 27 -10.09 -17.14 -13.38
C GLN A 27 -10.40 -18.49 -12.69
N GLU A 28 -11.12 -19.39 -13.35
CA GLU A 28 -11.57 -20.67 -12.77
C GLU A 28 -10.40 -21.54 -12.24
N PRO A 29 -9.27 -21.71 -12.96
CA PRO A 29 -8.15 -22.50 -12.44
C PRO A 29 -7.59 -21.95 -11.12
N LEU A 30 -7.53 -20.61 -10.98
CA LEU A 30 -7.12 -19.97 -9.73
C LEU A 30 -8.13 -20.29 -8.62
N HIS A 31 -9.43 -20.14 -8.89
CA HIS A 31 -10.46 -20.38 -7.88
C HIS A 31 -10.53 -21.84 -7.42
N ASN A 32 -10.28 -22.80 -8.32
CA ASN A 32 -10.20 -24.22 -7.99
C ASN A 32 -8.99 -24.50 -7.10
N LEU A 33 -7.81 -23.98 -7.45
CA LEU A 33 -6.61 -24.09 -6.61
C LEU A 33 -6.82 -23.49 -5.22
N VAL A 34 -7.44 -22.31 -5.16
CA VAL A 34 -7.76 -21.60 -3.91
C VAL A 34 -8.81 -22.35 -3.09
N SER A 35 -9.75 -23.03 -3.73
CA SER A 35 -10.73 -23.89 -3.06
C SER A 35 -10.06 -25.09 -2.38
N CYS A 36 -9.12 -25.75 -3.06
CA CYS A 36 -8.32 -26.81 -2.44
C CYS A 36 -7.50 -26.28 -1.27
N PHE A 37 -6.82 -25.13 -1.44
CA PHE A 37 -6.07 -24.48 -0.37
C PHE A 37 -6.94 -24.17 0.85
N ALA A 38 -8.16 -23.65 0.63
CA ALA A 38 -9.08 -23.33 1.71
C ALA A 38 -9.50 -24.57 2.51
N LYS A 39 -9.71 -25.71 1.82
CA LYS A 39 -10.03 -26.99 2.46
C LYS A 39 -8.86 -27.51 3.28
N ASP A 40 -7.65 -27.51 2.73
CA ASP A 40 -6.46 -28.00 3.42
C ASP A 40 -6.16 -27.18 4.68
N ILE A 41 -6.20 -25.85 4.57
CA ILE A 41 -6.02 -24.95 5.73
C ILE A 41 -7.18 -25.08 6.73
N GLY A 42 -8.41 -25.24 6.26
CA GLY A 42 -9.57 -25.50 7.12
C GLY A 42 -9.41 -26.81 7.90
N ASN A 43 -8.93 -27.88 7.25
CA ASN A 43 -8.66 -29.16 7.89
C ASN A 43 -7.59 -29.03 8.98
N CYS A 44 -6.53 -28.23 8.75
CA CYS A 44 -5.47 -27.99 9.74
C CYS A 44 -5.95 -27.29 11.02
N PHE A 45 -7.15 -26.70 11.01
CA PHE A 45 -7.77 -26.16 12.23
C PHE A 45 -8.47 -27.24 13.05
N HIS A 46 -9.04 -28.25 12.39
CA HIS A 46 -9.83 -29.31 13.02
C HIS A 46 -9.03 -30.59 13.29
N GLN A 47 -7.95 -30.79 12.55
CA GLN A 47 -7.12 -31.98 12.58
C GLN A 47 -5.70 -31.59 13.01
N GLU A 48 -5.16 -32.36 13.96
CA GLU A 48 -3.78 -32.22 14.40
C GLU A 48 -2.81 -32.59 13.28
N ILE A 49 -1.74 -31.81 13.15
CA ILE A 49 -0.60 -32.13 12.29
C ILE A 49 0.49 -32.70 13.20
N PRO A 50 0.84 -33.98 13.06
CA PRO A 50 1.96 -34.54 13.80
C PRO A 50 3.26 -33.98 13.24
N VAL A 51 4.08 -33.38 14.12
CA VAL A 51 5.41 -32.87 13.79
C VAL A 51 6.43 -33.66 14.58
N GLN A 52 7.35 -34.29 13.87
CA GLN A 52 8.43 -35.06 14.46
C GLN A 52 9.77 -34.38 14.18
N SER A 53 10.54 -34.17 15.24
CA SER A 53 11.94 -33.77 15.21
C SER A 53 12.81 -34.92 15.71
N ALA A 54 14.13 -34.81 15.58
CA ALA A 54 15.07 -35.80 16.10
C ALA A 54 14.95 -36.01 17.62
N SER A 55 14.46 -35.00 18.35
CA SER A 55 14.42 -34.97 19.82
C SER A 55 13.02 -34.85 20.43
N TRP A 56 11.97 -34.67 19.63
CA TRP A 56 10.61 -34.47 20.14
C TRP A 56 9.53 -34.81 19.10
N THR A 57 8.34 -35.11 19.58
CA THR A 57 7.12 -35.27 18.77
C THR A 57 6.03 -34.39 19.36
N GLU A 58 5.46 -33.50 18.54
CA GLU A 58 4.39 -32.60 18.95
C GLU A 58 3.23 -32.68 17.96
N LYS A 59 2.07 -32.21 18.44
CA LYS A 59 0.86 -32.06 17.63
C LYS A 59 0.55 -30.58 17.51
N ILE A 60 0.50 -30.08 16.28
CA ILE A 60 0.19 -28.67 16.02
C ILE A 60 -1.15 -28.53 15.32
N PHE A 61 -1.86 -27.47 15.65
CA PHE A 61 -3.05 -27.01 14.92
C PHE A 61 -2.71 -25.67 14.28
N LEU A 62 -3.22 -25.43 13.07
CA LEU A 62 -2.99 -24.18 12.36
C LEU A 62 -4.25 -23.33 12.36
N ILE A 63 -4.10 -22.06 12.72
CA ILE A 63 -5.17 -21.07 12.70
C ILE A 63 -4.86 -20.03 11.63
N CYS A 64 -5.73 -19.93 10.62
CA CYS A 64 -5.61 -18.90 9.59
C CYS A 64 -6.24 -17.58 10.07
N LEU A 65 -5.41 -16.58 10.37
CA LEU A 65 -5.87 -15.27 10.85
C LEU A 65 -6.43 -14.35 9.76
N GLY A 66 -6.12 -14.66 8.50
CA GLY A 66 -6.55 -13.89 7.33
C GLY A 66 -5.60 -14.01 6.14
N LEU A 67 -6.07 -13.55 4.99
CA LEU A 67 -5.30 -13.47 3.76
C LEU A 67 -4.78 -12.05 3.55
N LYS A 68 -3.45 -11.91 3.44
CA LYS A 68 -2.76 -10.67 3.09
C LYS A 68 -2.06 -10.81 1.74
N ARG A 69 -2.33 -9.91 0.80
CA ARG A 69 -1.66 -9.79 -0.51
C ARG A 69 -1.73 -8.33 -0.98
N ASP A 70 -1.09 -8.02 -2.11
CA ASP A 70 -1.40 -6.80 -2.84
C ASP A 70 -2.91 -6.72 -3.14
N LEU A 71 -3.42 -5.49 -3.25
CA LEU A 71 -4.87 -5.28 -3.35
C LEU A 71 -5.45 -5.89 -4.64
N ALA A 72 -4.73 -5.88 -5.77
CA ALA A 72 -5.21 -6.47 -7.02
C ALA A 72 -5.41 -7.99 -6.91
N ALA A 73 -4.50 -8.68 -6.23
CA ALA A 73 -4.63 -10.09 -5.91
C ALA A 73 -5.81 -10.35 -4.96
N LEU A 74 -5.99 -9.52 -3.93
CA LEU A 74 -7.14 -9.64 -3.01
C LEU A 74 -8.47 -9.46 -3.74
N VAL A 75 -8.56 -8.54 -4.69
CA VAL A 75 -9.78 -8.33 -5.49
C VAL A 75 -10.19 -9.59 -6.23
N LYS A 76 -9.21 -10.26 -6.86
CA LYS A 76 -9.47 -11.51 -7.58
C LYS A 76 -9.81 -12.65 -6.63
N LEU A 77 -9.01 -12.86 -5.60
CA LEU A 77 -9.17 -13.97 -4.64
C LEU A 77 -10.46 -13.85 -3.81
N GLY A 78 -10.80 -12.64 -3.40
CA GLY A 78 -12.00 -12.34 -2.62
C GLY A 78 -13.24 -12.07 -3.45
N LYS A 79 -13.16 -12.10 -4.79
CA LYS A 79 -14.24 -11.70 -5.70
C LYS A 79 -14.82 -10.33 -5.32
N LEU A 80 -13.93 -9.39 -4.94
CA LEU A 80 -14.31 -8.12 -4.33
C LEU A 80 -14.90 -7.17 -5.40
N GLN A 81 -16.21 -6.97 -5.33
CA GLN A 81 -16.91 -6.02 -6.17
C GLN A 81 -16.64 -4.58 -5.75
N ARG A 82 -16.38 -4.33 -4.46
CA ARG A 82 -15.91 -3.02 -3.97
C ARG A 82 -14.41 -3.04 -3.78
N ASN A 83 -13.70 -2.15 -4.47
CA ASN A 83 -12.24 -2.14 -4.44
C ASN A 83 -11.65 -0.83 -4.97
N TYR A 84 -10.39 -0.58 -4.60
CA TYR A 84 -9.63 0.64 -4.86
C TYR A 84 -9.37 0.95 -6.35
N MET A 85 -9.53 -0.02 -7.25
CA MET A 85 -9.34 0.21 -8.69
C MET A 85 -10.58 0.84 -9.35
N ARG A 86 -11.66 1.02 -8.58
CA ARG A 86 -12.88 1.66 -9.09
C ARG A 86 -12.80 3.15 -8.89
N ASP A 87 -13.18 3.86 -9.94
CA ASP A 87 -13.57 5.26 -9.85
C ASP A 87 -15.06 5.33 -9.51
N THR A 88 -15.40 6.02 -8.43
CA THR A 88 -16.78 6.26 -7.99
C THR A 88 -17.08 7.74 -7.81
N MET A 89 -16.49 8.61 -8.64
CA MET A 89 -16.66 10.07 -8.59
C MET A 89 -18.12 10.54 -8.58
N SER A 90 -19.08 9.71 -9.03
CA SER A 90 -20.51 10.03 -9.01
C SER A 90 -21.28 9.56 -7.76
N GLY A 91 -20.63 8.94 -6.77
CA GLY A 91 -21.30 8.38 -5.58
C GLY A 91 -22.24 7.20 -5.86
N LYS A 92 -22.47 6.85 -7.14
CA LYS A 92 -23.32 5.74 -7.59
C LYS A 92 -22.54 4.44 -7.80
N GLY A 93 -21.28 4.41 -7.40
CA GLY A 93 -20.40 3.27 -7.58
C GLY A 93 -20.60 2.20 -6.52
N ALA A 94 -20.10 0.99 -6.80
CA ALA A 94 -20.09 -0.09 -5.82
C ALA A 94 -19.34 0.29 -4.53
N GLY A 95 -18.39 1.23 -4.60
CA GLY A 95 -17.51 1.66 -3.52
C GLY A 95 -16.05 1.30 -3.80
N ILE A 96 -15.13 2.02 -3.16
CA ILE A 96 -13.68 1.91 -3.38
C ILE A 96 -12.95 1.06 -2.33
N CYS A 97 -13.66 0.59 -1.30
CA CYS A 97 -13.09 -0.18 -0.21
C CYS A 97 -13.92 -1.44 0.04
N HIS A 98 -13.25 -2.58 0.27
CA HIS A 98 -13.96 -3.82 0.61
C HIS A 98 -14.37 -3.86 2.09
N LEU A 99 -13.77 -3.03 2.94
CA LEU A 99 -13.98 -3.00 4.39
C LEU A 99 -14.94 -1.90 4.88
N CYS A 100 -15.32 -0.95 4.02
CA CYS A 100 -16.22 0.14 4.39
C CYS A 100 -17.09 0.56 3.21
N ARG A 101 -17.97 1.54 3.45
CA ARG A 101 -18.89 2.13 2.47
C ARG A 101 -18.28 3.29 1.67
N GLY A 102 -16.98 3.59 1.84
CA GLY A 102 -16.32 4.69 1.13
C GLY A 102 -16.49 4.62 -0.39
N GLY A 103 -16.92 5.71 -1.01
CA GLY A 103 -17.24 5.81 -2.43
C GLY A 103 -18.64 5.33 -2.81
N GLN A 104 -19.47 4.95 -1.85
CA GLN A 104 -20.90 4.71 -2.04
C GLN A 104 -21.71 6.00 -1.80
N GLU A 105 -23.00 5.96 -2.10
CA GLU A 105 -23.93 7.05 -1.88
C GLU A 105 -23.90 7.47 -0.39
N ASN A 106 -23.80 8.78 -0.13
CA ASN A 106 -23.67 9.38 1.21
C ASN A 106 -22.38 9.05 1.98
N PHE A 107 -21.42 8.34 1.37
CA PHE A 107 -20.16 7.97 2.01
C PHE A 107 -18.96 8.42 1.16
N SER A 108 -18.76 9.74 1.07
CA SER A 108 -17.62 10.33 0.34
C SER A 108 -16.29 9.85 0.91
N TYR A 109 -15.44 9.26 0.07
CA TYR A 109 -14.13 8.79 0.50
C TYR A 109 -13.09 9.92 0.72
N HIS A 110 -13.47 11.17 0.42
CA HIS A 110 -12.66 12.35 0.74
C HIS A 110 -12.81 12.79 2.21
N GLU A 111 -13.82 12.28 2.92
CA GLU A 111 -14.03 12.59 4.33
C GLU A 111 -13.11 11.75 5.22
N THR A 112 -12.10 12.43 5.79
CA THR A 112 -11.07 11.81 6.62
C THR A 112 -11.30 12.01 8.13
N ASP A 113 -12.47 12.52 8.54
CA ASP A 113 -12.82 12.60 9.95
C ASP A 113 -12.98 11.21 10.58
N PHE A 114 -12.51 11.05 11.82
CA PHE A 114 -12.51 9.74 12.48
C PHE A 114 -13.91 9.17 12.70
N ASN A 115 -14.88 10.01 13.08
CA ASN A 115 -16.25 9.57 13.32
C ASN A 115 -16.91 9.18 12.01
N ILE A 116 -16.70 9.96 10.95
CA ILE A 116 -17.20 9.64 9.60
C ILE A 116 -16.60 8.33 9.08
N MET A 117 -15.28 8.14 9.18
CA MET A 117 -14.61 6.90 8.77
C MET A 117 -15.09 5.68 9.57
N THR A 118 -15.43 5.87 10.85
CA THR A 118 -15.99 4.83 11.71
C THR A 118 -17.40 4.46 11.27
N GLU A 119 -18.23 5.47 10.98
CA GLU A 119 -19.58 5.27 10.45
C GLU A 119 -19.57 4.52 9.12
N MET A 120 -18.65 4.85 8.22
CA MET A 120 -18.47 4.13 6.94
C MET A 120 -18.19 2.64 7.11
N ARG A 121 -17.62 2.22 8.23
CA ARG A 121 -17.33 0.80 8.51
C ARG A 121 -18.51 0.09 9.17
N ARG A 122 -19.42 0.83 9.80
CA ARG A 122 -20.58 0.27 10.48
C ARG A 122 -21.50 -0.39 9.44
N ASP A 123 -21.87 -1.63 9.72
CA ASP A 123 -22.79 -2.44 8.90
C ASP A 123 -22.46 -2.41 7.40
N ALA A 124 -21.18 -2.32 7.04
CA ALA A 124 -20.76 -2.34 5.65
C ALA A 124 -21.19 -3.70 5.04
N PRO A 125 -21.97 -3.72 3.93
CA PRO A 125 -22.45 -4.98 3.38
C PRO A 125 -21.27 -5.81 2.86
N LEU A 126 -21.46 -7.10 2.61
CA LEU A 126 -20.38 -7.93 2.06
C LEU A 126 -19.91 -7.38 0.71
N PRO A 127 -18.59 -7.33 0.43
CA PRO A 127 -18.06 -6.74 -0.80
C PRO A 127 -18.13 -7.71 -1.99
N TRP A 128 -19.01 -8.71 -1.97
CA TRP A 128 -19.20 -9.70 -3.03
C TRP A 128 -20.67 -10.14 -3.08
N THR A 129 -21.15 -10.52 -4.27
CA THR A 129 -22.46 -11.19 -4.41
C THR A 129 -22.36 -12.69 -4.10
N GLN A 130 -21.24 -13.33 -4.46
CA GLN A 130 -20.99 -14.75 -4.22
C GLN A 130 -19.83 -14.92 -3.26
N GLN A 131 -20.01 -15.72 -2.21
CA GLN A 131 -18.96 -15.97 -1.22
C GLN A 131 -17.71 -16.58 -1.89
N PRO A 132 -16.51 -16.01 -1.65
CA PRO A 132 -15.26 -16.58 -2.17
C PRO A 132 -14.94 -17.92 -1.49
N SER A 133 -14.36 -18.85 -2.26
CA SER A 133 -14.08 -20.22 -1.79
C SER A 133 -13.18 -20.28 -0.55
N LEU A 134 -12.32 -19.27 -0.35
CA LEU A 134 -11.51 -19.11 0.85
C LEU A 134 -12.32 -19.14 2.14
N LEU A 135 -13.54 -18.58 2.12
CA LEU A 135 -14.40 -18.48 3.29
C LEU A 135 -15.32 -19.69 3.46
N ASN A 136 -15.27 -20.68 2.57
CA ASN A 136 -16.16 -21.84 2.67
C ASN A 136 -15.66 -22.87 3.69
N SER A 137 -14.34 -23.00 3.84
CA SER A 137 -13.74 -24.05 4.67
C SER A 137 -12.83 -23.51 5.78
N ILE A 138 -12.28 -22.30 5.63
CA ILE A 138 -11.42 -21.71 6.66
C ILE A 138 -12.31 -21.14 7.78
N PRO A 139 -12.12 -21.59 9.04
CA PRO A 139 -12.85 -21.02 10.18
C PRO A 139 -12.55 -19.52 10.34
N HIS A 140 -13.60 -18.71 10.46
CA HIS A 140 -13.51 -17.26 10.62
C HIS A 140 -14.77 -16.71 11.29
N SER A 141 -14.69 -15.48 11.79
CA SER A 141 -15.83 -14.80 12.42
C SER A 141 -16.94 -14.50 11.39
N PRO A 142 -18.18 -14.98 11.59
CA PRO A 142 -19.29 -14.72 10.67
C PRO A 142 -19.65 -13.24 10.55
N SER A 143 -19.40 -12.44 11.59
CA SER A 143 -19.65 -10.98 11.59
C SER A 143 -18.54 -10.17 10.92
N ARG A 144 -17.39 -10.80 10.59
CA ARG A 144 -16.21 -10.10 10.06
C ARG A 144 -15.63 -10.77 8.81
N LYS A 145 -16.48 -11.38 7.98
CA LYS A 145 -16.07 -12.09 6.76
C LYS A 145 -15.15 -11.27 5.84
N ALA A 146 -15.52 -10.01 5.57
CA ALA A 146 -14.71 -9.14 4.71
C ALA A 146 -13.31 -8.85 5.30
N ALA A 147 -13.21 -8.80 6.64
CA ALA A 147 -11.96 -8.56 7.34
C ALA A 147 -11.02 -9.77 7.33
N PHE A 148 -11.41 -10.92 6.75
CA PHE A 148 -10.48 -11.99 6.43
C PHE A 148 -9.44 -11.53 5.38
N PHE A 149 -9.84 -10.68 4.43
CA PHE A 149 -8.96 -10.08 3.43
C PHE A 149 -8.26 -8.85 4.04
N LYS A 150 -7.06 -9.07 4.58
CA LYS A 150 -6.27 -8.06 5.28
C LYS A 150 -5.61 -7.10 4.30
N LEU A 151 -5.68 -5.81 4.62
CA LEU A 151 -4.94 -4.79 3.90
C LEU A 151 -3.44 -5.00 4.06
N ASP A 152 -2.69 -4.80 2.98
CA ASP A 152 -1.24 -4.72 3.02
C ASP A 152 -0.79 -3.26 3.05
N LEU A 153 -0.59 -2.73 4.25
CA LEU A 153 -0.18 -1.34 4.45
C LEU A 153 1.10 -0.98 3.67
N PHE A 154 2.07 -1.91 3.57
CA PHE A 154 3.31 -1.61 2.84
C PHE A 154 3.06 -1.43 1.35
N HIS A 155 2.26 -2.30 0.73
CA HIS A 155 1.92 -2.13 -0.68
C HIS A 155 1.03 -0.92 -0.91
N ILE A 156 0.04 -0.69 -0.03
CA ILE A 156 -0.90 0.45 -0.16
C ILE A 156 -0.20 1.79 -0.03
N LEU A 157 0.74 1.91 0.90
CA LEU A 157 1.42 3.17 1.16
C LEU A 157 2.62 3.33 0.24
N LEU A 158 3.55 2.38 0.22
CA LEU A 158 4.79 2.54 -0.55
C LEU A 158 4.57 2.49 -2.06
N LYS A 159 3.61 1.70 -2.56
CA LYS A 159 3.27 1.67 -4.00
C LYS A 159 1.97 2.41 -4.34
N GLY A 160 1.41 3.13 -3.38
CA GLY A 160 0.24 3.98 -3.59
C GLY A 160 0.51 5.34 -2.97
N VAL A 161 -0.20 5.67 -1.91
CA VAL A 161 -0.29 7.04 -1.36
C VAL A 161 1.07 7.72 -1.15
N PHE A 162 2.06 7.04 -0.58
CA PHE A 162 3.36 7.66 -0.31
C PHE A 162 4.24 7.70 -1.56
N GLY A 163 4.03 6.78 -2.50
CA GLY A 163 4.59 6.89 -3.84
C GLY A 163 4.06 8.15 -4.53
N ASP A 164 2.75 8.32 -4.54
CA ASP A 164 2.08 9.50 -5.12
C ASP A 164 2.60 10.79 -4.47
N ILE A 165 2.71 10.84 -3.14
CA ILE A 165 3.30 11.98 -2.41
C ILE A 165 4.72 12.28 -2.90
N ALA A 166 5.58 11.26 -3.02
CA ALA A 166 6.95 11.47 -3.48
C ALA A 166 7.01 11.96 -4.93
N ALA A 167 6.20 11.37 -5.82
CA ALA A 167 6.12 11.79 -7.22
C ALA A 167 5.59 13.22 -7.35
N ASN A 168 4.53 13.58 -6.61
CA ASN A 168 3.98 14.93 -6.59
C ASN A 168 4.98 15.92 -6.02
N ALA A 169 5.69 15.61 -4.93
CA ALA A 169 6.72 16.48 -4.37
C ALA A 169 7.85 16.78 -5.39
N ILE A 170 8.26 15.78 -6.17
CA ILE A 170 9.23 15.96 -7.26
C ILE A 170 8.66 16.89 -8.35
N VAL A 171 7.44 16.64 -8.81
CA VAL A 171 6.81 17.47 -9.85
C VAL A 171 6.58 18.90 -9.38
N SER A 172 6.16 19.11 -8.13
CA SER A 172 6.05 20.45 -7.55
C SER A 172 7.40 21.19 -7.53
N CYS A 173 8.51 20.49 -7.31
CA CYS A 173 9.84 21.11 -7.42
C CYS A 173 10.16 21.56 -8.86
N TYR A 174 9.65 20.86 -9.87
CA TYR A 174 9.78 21.25 -11.28
C TYR A 174 8.93 22.47 -11.59
N ASP A 175 7.64 22.42 -11.26
CA ASP A 175 6.67 23.47 -11.57
C ASP A 175 7.06 24.80 -10.91
N LEU A 176 7.58 24.75 -9.68
CA LEU A 176 8.03 25.92 -8.93
C LEU A 176 9.50 26.28 -9.18
N LYS A 177 10.16 25.63 -10.16
CA LYS A 177 11.54 25.91 -10.58
C LYS A 177 12.52 25.91 -9.41
N VAL A 178 12.33 25.01 -8.44
CA VAL A 178 13.16 24.90 -7.22
C VAL A 178 14.63 24.64 -7.56
N PHE A 179 14.90 23.97 -8.68
CA PHE A 179 16.26 23.72 -9.20
C PHE A 179 16.60 24.56 -10.43
N GLY A 180 15.95 25.72 -10.58
CA GLY A 180 16.10 26.62 -11.72
C GLY A 180 15.25 26.23 -12.92
N ASN A 181 15.42 26.97 -14.01
CA ASN A 181 14.62 26.82 -15.23
C ASN A 181 15.22 25.73 -16.15
N LEU A 182 14.92 24.47 -15.84
CA LEU A 182 15.39 23.30 -16.59
C LEU A 182 14.29 22.76 -17.50
N SER A 183 14.66 22.10 -18.61
CA SER A 183 13.71 21.23 -19.30
C SER A 183 13.37 20.03 -18.42
N LEU A 184 12.18 19.44 -18.58
CA LEU A 184 11.73 18.31 -17.75
C LEU A 184 12.76 17.17 -17.73
N GLU A 185 13.33 16.79 -18.87
CA GLU A 185 14.36 15.74 -18.95
C GLU A 185 15.61 16.08 -18.12
N LYS A 186 16.12 17.31 -18.24
CA LYS A 186 17.27 17.78 -17.46
C LYS A 186 16.95 17.86 -15.96
N PHE A 187 15.74 18.27 -15.61
CA PHE A 187 15.25 18.29 -14.24
C PHE A 187 15.21 16.88 -13.64
N LEU A 188 14.60 15.91 -14.33
CA LEU A 188 14.50 14.53 -13.83
C LEU A 188 15.88 13.89 -13.67
N LYS A 189 16.79 14.12 -14.62
CA LYS A 189 18.18 13.69 -14.50
C LYS A 189 18.86 14.33 -13.28
N HIS A 190 18.70 15.64 -13.10
CA HIS A 190 19.26 16.36 -11.96
C HIS A 190 18.77 15.80 -10.63
N VAL A 191 17.45 15.61 -10.48
CA VAL A 191 16.86 15.03 -9.26
C VAL A 191 17.36 13.61 -9.01
N TYR A 192 17.48 12.78 -10.05
CA TYR A 192 18.00 11.42 -9.91
C TYR A 192 19.47 11.42 -9.46
N ASP A 193 20.32 12.24 -10.08
CA ASP A 193 21.74 12.31 -9.74
C ASP A 193 21.93 12.80 -8.28
N ASP A 194 21.17 13.81 -7.86
CA ASP A 194 21.20 14.35 -6.49
C ASP A 194 20.71 13.30 -5.47
N ALA A 195 19.58 12.64 -5.76
CA ALA A 195 19.06 11.56 -4.91
C ALA A 195 20.01 10.36 -4.84
N SER A 196 20.64 9.97 -5.95
CA SER A 196 21.64 8.90 -5.99
C SER A 196 22.88 9.27 -5.17
N GLY A 197 23.36 10.51 -5.28
CA GLY A 197 24.45 11.05 -4.46
C GLY A 197 24.12 11.00 -2.96
N TYR A 198 22.95 11.49 -2.58
CA TYR A 198 22.44 11.42 -1.20
C TYR A 198 22.39 9.97 -0.69
N CYS A 199 21.92 9.03 -1.50
CA CYS A 199 21.85 7.62 -1.13
C CYS A 199 23.22 7.03 -0.81
N ARG A 200 24.23 7.31 -1.64
CA ARG A 200 25.61 6.83 -1.42
C ARG A 200 26.19 7.38 -0.11
N GLN A 201 25.91 8.64 0.22
CA GLN A 201 26.39 9.28 1.45
C GLN A 201 25.72 8.72 2.71
N ASN A 202 24.49 8.22 2.61
CA ASN A 202 23.67 7.80 3.75
C ASN A 202 23.47 6.27 3.84
N GLY A 203 24.18 5.48 3.02
CA GLY A 203 24.04 4.03 3.00
C GLY A 203 22.66 3.54 2.55
N LEU A 204 21.97 4.33 1.71
CA LEU A 204 20.68 3.97 1.13
C LEU A 204 20.86 3.45 -0.30
N GLN A 205 19.85 2.77 -0.82
CA GLN A 205 19.83 2.27 -2.20
C GLN A 205 18.57 2.71 -2.93
N LEU A 206 18.76 3.19 -4.16
CA LEU A 206 17.72 3.29 -5.18
C LEU A 206 17.83 2.08 -6.10
N HIS A 207 16.71 1.40 -6.35
CA HIS A 207 16.63 0.28 -7.29
C HIS A 207 16.39 0.75 -8.73
N MET A 208 15.77 1.93 -8.90
CA MET A 208 15.68 2.57 -10.21
C MET A 208 17.06 3.08 -10.66
N ILE A 209 17.33 3.00 -11.96
CA ILE A 209 18.60 3.44 -12.58
C ILE A 209 18.52 4.83 -13.21
N ALA A 210 17.32 5.39 -13.29
CA ALA A 210 17.01 6.73 -13.77
C ALA A 210 15.63 7.15 -13.23
N LEU A 211 15.34 8.45 -13.26
CA LEU A 211 14.00 8.98 -13.03
C LEU A 211 13.41 9.46 -14.37
N THR A 212 12.20 9.03 -14.70
CA THR A 212 11.54 9.32 -15.98
C THR A 212 10.08 9.74 -15.74
N THR A 213 9.44 10.32 -16.75
CA THR A 213 8.01 10.64 -16.73
C THR A 213 7.15 9.40 -16.49
N ASP A 214 7.54 8.26 -17.08
CA ASP A 214 6.88 6.98 -16.88
C ASP A 214 6.96 6.54 -15.42
N LEU A 215 8.13 6.66 -14.78
CA LEU A 215 8.30 6.32 -13.37
C LEU A 215 7.55 7.26 -12.43
N LEU A 216 7.30 8.51 -12.85
CA LEU A 216 6.42 9.43 -12.13
C LEU A 216 4.92 9.19 -12.41
N GLY A 217 4.57 8.32 -13.37
CA GLY A 217 3.20 8.06 -13.78
C GLY A 217 2.57 9.21 -14.59
N ILE A 218 3.38 10.09 -15.17
CA ILE A 218 2.92 11.26 -15.93
C ILE A 218 2.70 10.86 -17.38
N LYS A 219 1.42 10.70 -17.79
CA LYS A 219 1.06 10.36 -19.17
C LYS A 219 0.95 11.59 -20.08
N ARG A 220 0.59 12.74 -19.50
CA ARG A 220 0.42 14.06 -20.14
C ARG A 220 0.69 15.13 -19.10
N ALA A 221 0.92 16.38 -19.53
CA ALA A 221 1.22 17.50 -18.62
C ALA A 221 0.16 17.72 -17.52
N SER A 222 -1.12 17.45 -17.79
CA SER A 222 -2.21 17.58 -16.81
C SER A 222 -2.46 16.31 -15.97
N SER A 223 -1.63 15.28 -16.10
CA SER A 223 -1.82 14.03 -15.36
C SER A 223 -1.35 14.19 -13.93
N TYR A 224 -2.17 13.71 -12.99
CA TYR A 224 -1.75 13.55 -11.60
C TYR A 224 -0.60 12.53 -11.51
N PRO A 225 0.55 12.87 -10.91
CA PRO A 225 1.65 11.94 -10.70
C PRO A 225 1.25 10.79 -9.76
N THR A 226 1.58 9.55 -10.14
CA THR A 226 1.11 8.33 -9.44
C THR A 226 2.20 7.28 -9.16
N ALA A 227 3.47 7.68 -9.27
CA ALA A 227 4.64 6.83 -8.96
C ALA A 227 4.56 5.39 -9.49
N SER A 228 5.07 5.14 -10.69
CA SER A 228 5.05 3.82 -11.33
C SER A 228 6.36 3.03 -11.18
N TRP A 229 7.24 3.39 -10.25
CA TRP A 229 8.48 2.64 -10.02
C TRP A 229 8.22 1.25 -9.42
N PHE A 230 9.09 0.29 -9.75
CA PHE A 230 8.82 -1.12 -9.54
C PHE A 230 8.94 -1.57 -8.07
N LYS A 231 9.84 -0.96 -7.27
CA LYS A 231 10.13 -1.37 -5.90
C LYS A 231 9.58 -0.34 -4.90
N GLY A 232 8.76 -0.78 -3.95
CA GLY A 232 8.26 0.11 -2.90
C GLY A 232 9.36 0.67 -1.97
N ALA A 233 10.52 0.01 -1.92
CA ALA A 233 11.69 0.53 -1.20
C ALA A 233 12.17 1.88 -1.76
N ASP A 234 12.04 2.11 -3.07
CA ASP A 234 12.40 3.38 -3.69
C ASP A 234 11.58 4.53 -3.14
N THR A 235 10.30 4.31 -2.81
CA THR A 235 9.45 5.33 -2.16
C THR A 235 10.02 5.76 -0.81
N SER A 236 10.43 4.80 0.02
CA SER A 236 11.00 5.11 1.34
C SER A 236 12.32 5.90 1.20
N THR A 237 13.16 5.50 0.25
CA THR A 237 14.43 6.18 -0.05
C THR A 237 14.18 7.60 -0.58
N LEU A 238 13.27 7.76 -1.54
CA LEU A 238 12.91 9.07 -2.10
C LEU A 238 12.26 9.98 -1.05
N CYS A 239 11.36 9.49 -0.21
CA CYS A 239 10.80 10.29 0.89
C CYS A 239 11.88 10.77 1.86
N THR A 240 12.89 9.95 2.15
CA THR A 240 14.01 10.33 3.01
C THR A 240 14.87 11.42 2.37
N TYR A 241 15.23 11.25 1.09
CA TYR A 241 15.93 12.27 0.31
C TYR A 241 15.13 13.58 0.24
N LEU A 242 13.85 13.51 -0.12
CA LEU A 242 12.97 14.68 -0.25
C LEU A 242 12.80 15.40 1.09
N GLN A 243 12.66 14.68 2.20
CA GLN A 243 12.62 15.30 3.53
C GLN A 243 13.90 16.12 3.78
N ALA A 244 15.07 15.55 3.51
CA ALA A 244 16.34 16.26 3.70
C ALA A 244 16.46 17.47 2.75
N LYS A 245 16.17 17.26 1.46
CA LYS A 245 16.30 18.30 0.43
C LYS A 245 15.35 19.48 0.69
N LEU A 246 14.07 19.20 0.89
CA LEU A 246 13.04 20.22 1.12
C LEU A 246 13.25 20.97 2.43
N GLY A 247 13.87 20.33 3.44
CA GLY A 247 14.24 20.97 4.69
C GLY A 247 15.36 22.02 4.58
N THR A 248 16.09 22.04 3.46
CA THR A 248 17.22 22.97 3.22
C THR A 248 16.91 24.06 2.20
N LEU A 249 15.69 24.08 1.65
CA LEU A 249 15.32 25.08 0.65
C LEU A 249 15.21 26.46 1.29
N ALA A 250 16.19 27.31 0.98
CA ALA A 250 16.15 28.74 1.18
C ALA A 250 15.90 29.44 -0.16
N ASN A 251 15.31 30.64 -0.14
CA ASN A 251 15.17 31.53 -1.31
C ASN A 251 14.05 31.18 -2.31
N LEU A 252 12.93 30.62 -1.84
CA LEU A 252 11.69 30.61 -2.62
C LEU A 252 10.88 31.88 -2.34
N GLU A 253 10.11 32.33 -3.34
CA GLU A 253 9.08 33.35 -3.11
C GLU A 253 8.16 32.95 -1.94
N PRO A 254 7.65 33.89 -1.14
CA PRO A 254 6.92 33.57 0.09
C PRO A 254 5.75 32.58 -0.11
N GLU A 255 5.02 32.70 -1.22
CA GLU A 255 3.92 31.80 -1.59
C GLU A 255 4.40 30.37 -1.88
N HIS A 256 5.50 30.23 -2.64
CA HIS A 256 6.13 28.94 -2.92
C HIS A 256 6.75 28.34 -1.66
N GLN A 257 7.27 29.17 -0.76
CA GLN A 257 7.82 28.73 0.52
C GLN A 257 6.74 28.12 1.41
N HIS A 258 5.53 28.70 1.44
CA HIS A 258 4.40 28.12 2.18
C HIS A 258 4.00 26.75 1.61
N TYR A 259 3.77 26.67 0.30
CA TYR A 259 3.36 25.45 -0.37
C TYR A 259 4.40 24.33 -0.25
N MET A 260 5.67 24.62 -0.53
CA MET A 260 6.77 23.67 -0.36
C MET A 260 7.00 23.28 1.11
N GLY A 261 6.72 24.21 2.04
CA GLY A 261 6.72 23.93 3.48
C GLY A 261 5.65 22.91 3.88
N LEU A 262 4.46 22.96 3.28
CA LEU A 262 3.42 21.95 3.47
C LEU A 262 3.81 20.60 2.85
N ILE A 263 4.36 20.59 1.63
CA ILE A 263 4.88 19.36 1.00
C ILE A 263 5.95 18.72 1.90
N HIS A 264 6.89 19.50 2.42
CA HIS A 264 7.91 19.01 3.34
C HIS A 264 7.28 18.37 4.60
N LYS A 265 6.26 19.00 5.20
CA LYS A 265 5.54 18.44 6.36
C LYS A 265 4.84 17.12 6.03
N VAL A 266 4.22 17.00 4.85
CA VAL A 266 3.60 15.75 4.37
C VAL A 266 4.67 14.66 4.21
N VAL A 267 5.74 14.93 3.45
CA VAL A 267 6.83 13.98 3.20
C VAL A 267 7.49 13.53 4.49
N LYS A 268 7.79 14.47 5.40
CA LYS A 268 8.35 14.16 6.72
C LYS A 268 7.43 13.25 7.51
N SER A 269 6.14 13.56 7.57
CA SER A 269 5.17 12.73 8.32
C SER A 269 5.01 11.34 7.71
N ALA A 270 4.98 11.22 6.37
CA ALA A 270 4.95 9.94 5.68
C ALA A 270 6.22 9.11 5.97
N ASN A 271 7.39 9.77 6.00
CA ASN A 271 8.65 9.10 6.32
C ASN A 271 8.70 8.63 7.77
N GLU A 272 8.30 9.46 8.75
CA GLU A 272 8.23 9.05 10.16
C GLU A 272 7.26 7.88 10.36
N PHE A 273 6.10 7.89 9.67
CA PHE A 273 5.15 6.78 9.68
C PHE A 273 5.80 5.48 9.19
N MET A 274 6.44 5.51 8.00
CA MET A 274 7.07 4.31 7.45
C MET A 274 8.25 3.85 8.27
N ARG A 275 9.07 4.78 8.77
CA ARG A 275 10.23 4.45 9.60
C ARG A 275 9.78 3.72 10.86
N THR A 276 8.71 4.19 11.51
CA THR A 276 8.10 3.50 12.65
C THR A 276 7.76 2.06 12.26
N LEU A 277 6.99 1.84 11.19
CA LEU A 277 6.56 0.50 10.79
C LEU A 277 7.70 -0.42 10.33
N LEU A 278 8.73 0.10 9.66
CA LEU A 278 9.85 -0.68 9.11
C LEU A 278 10.86 -1.09 10.18
N HIS A 279 11.00 -0.30 11.26
CA HIS A 279 11.93 -0.59 12.36
C HIS A 279 11.28 -1.34 13.52
N SER A 280 9.94 -1.40 13.54
CA SER A 280 9.20 -2.16 14.55
C SER A 280 9.42 -3.67 14.40
N GLY A 281 9.17 -4.41 15.48
CA GLY A 281 9.13 -5.88 15.44
C GLY A 281 7.90 -6.42 14.69
N ASN A 282 7.67 -7.73 14.82
CA ASN A 282 6.47 -8.37 14.27
C ASN A 282 5.17 -7.79 14.86
N PHE A 283 5.26 -7.23 16.08
CA PHE A 283 4.19 -6.55 16.79
C PHE A 283 4.66 -5.15 17.17
N LEU A 284 3.78 -4.17 17.03
CA LEU A 284 4.05 -2.79 17.45
C LEU A 284 3.96 -2.69 18.97
N LEU A 285 4.93 -2.02 19.59
CA LEU A 285 4.82 -1.50 20.94
C LEU A 285 3.73 -0.40 20.99
N ASP A 286 3.21 -0.11 22.18
CA ASP A 286 2.20 0.94 22.35
C ASP A 286 2.71 2.31 21.89
N SER A 287 3.99 2.60 22.13
CA SER A 287 4.67 3.82 21.68
C SER A 287 4.80 3.89 20.15
N GLU A 288 5.18 2.78 19.50
CA GLU A 288 5.27 2.67 18.04
C GLU A 288 3.89 2.81 17.39
N ARG A 289 2.86 2.18 17.97
CA ARG A 289 1.47 2.35 17.53
C ARG A 289 1.04 3.81 17.62
N ALA A 290 1.30 4.47 18.75
CA ALA A 290 0.94 5.87 18.95
C ALA A 290 1.67 6.80 17.96
N ALA A 291 2.97 6.56 17.74
CA ALA A 291 3.75 7.31 16.76
C ALA A 291 3.22 7.12 15.32
N ALA A 292 2.94 5.88 14.91
CA ALA A 292 2.35 5.60 13.61
C ALA A 292 0.98 6.29 13.44
N LEU A 293 0.10 6.24 14.45
CA LEU A 293 -1.19 6.93 14.39
C LEU A 293 -1.03 8.46 14.27
N LEU A 294 -0.13 9.05 15.06
CA LEU A 294 0.17 10.48 15.03
C LEU A 294 0.65 10.93 13.65
N HIS A 295 1.65 10.25 13.10
CA HIS A 295 2.24 10.62 11.81
C HIS A 295 1.29 10.34 10.64
N GLY A 296 0.51 9.26 10.70
CA GLY A 296 -0.53 8.98 9.70
C GLY A 296 -1.61 10.06 9.69
N LYS A 297 -2.06 10.53 10.86
CA LYS A 297 -3.01 11.64 10.98
C LYS A 297 -2.45 12.93 10.39
N LYS A 298 -1.19 13.28 10.72
CA LYS A 298 -0.50 14.46 10.18
C LYS A 298 -0.39 14.45 8.65
N VAL A 299 -0.14 13.29 8.04
CA VAL A 299 -0.14 13.17 6.57
C VAL A 299 -1.49 13.63 5.99
N LEU A 300 -2.61 13.13 6.54
CA LEU A 300 -3.94 13.50 6.07
C LEU A 300 -4.25 14.99 6.29
N GLU A 301 -3.90 15.54 7.45
CA GLU A 301 -4.13 16.95 7.79
C GLU A 301 -3.37 17.90 6.86
N TYR A 302 -2.08 17.64 6.62
CA TYR A 302 -1.27 18.48 5.73
C TYR A 302 -1.65 18.29 4.26
N PHE A 303 -2.03 17.07 3.86
CA PHE A 303 -2.53 16.82 2.50
C PHE A 303 -3.86 17.55 2.24
N LYS A 304 -4.76 17.59 3.24
CA LYS A 304 -6.00 18.36 3.14
C LYS A 304 -5.73 19.85 2.95
N GLN A 305 -4.74 20.41 3.66
CA GLN A 305 -4.33 21.81 3.49
C GLN A 305 -3.75 22.11 2.10
N LEU A 306 -3.10 21.14 1.46
CA LEU A 306 -2.61 21.29 0.08
C LEU A 306 -3.73 21.24 -0.97
N ALA A 307 -4.89 20.67 -0.61
CA ALA A 307 -6.03 20.49 -1.51
C ALA A 307 -7.06 21.63 -1.44
N THR A 308 -6.90 22.55 -0.48
CA THR A 308 -7.77 23.73 -0.24
C THR A 308 -7.06 25.01 -0.61
#